data_AF-A0A844MQ02-F1
#
_entry.id   AF-A0A844MQ02-F1
#
_cell.length_a   1.000
_cell.length_b   1.000
_cell.length_c   1.000
_cell.angle_alpha   90.00
_cell.angle_beta   90.00
_cell.angle_gamma   90.00
#
_symmetry.space_group_name_H-M   'P 1'
#
loop_
_entity.id
_entity.type
_entity.pdbx_description
1 polymer ?
#
loop_
_entity_poly.entity_id
_entity_poly.type
_entity_poly.pdbx_seq_one_letter_code
_entity_poly.pdbx_strand_id
1 'polypeptide(L)'
;MLNAALSSAKNNRGWIVISVLILGVTAVSAYTTPATAGLIGGCLWVILIVTPNIGNRKVDQLSAQQSFGQASKLAKFISLLHPVDGWRERPELLRALELAQNGNVAEASAILDRYKSAQTPTGRSAIATLYQIESRWEDLVLWVQDNLSSATLRKDFDILNTYLRALGETGNLNGMLLIWERYERTFEKILNIRTRNLARLFIFAFCGETEQVTKLLSGSLFNYSDTIKIFWLATADQAAGKDIIAREQFLSISDTSDLRIQKAVARRLSNPVVEAETVLTERSKQILSRISTEMESEARYNGRVGVKPRKPLATYFIIGLNLLVFGLEVKLGGSTNLENLYNLGALVPKEVVAGEWWRLFAAAFLHYGFLHLALNMLGLYLFGRLVEFSMGLPRFILLYFTSAIGSMLAVTFMSLKGYSQTNFAVGASGCVMGLVGAFAAILLLDWQRKKTRIAARSLRGIVTLIILQVIFDLTTPQISFVGHTSGLIVGFLVGLLLKRSWTGRH
;
A
#
# COMPACT_ATOMS: atom_id res chain seq x y z
N MET A 1 7.00 15.58 -14.75
CA MET A 1 7.94 14.63 -14.13
C MET A 1 7.25 13.33 -13.74
N LEU A 2 6.29 13.37 -12.79
CA LEU A 2 5.79 12.16 -12.13
C LEU A 2 4.33 11.76 -12.47
N ASN A 3 3.53 12.65 -13.06
CA ASN A 3 2.10 12.42 -13.36
C ASN A 3 1.77 12.36 -14.87
N ALA A 4 2.73 12.05 -15.75
CA ALA A 4 2.54 12.22 -17.19
C ALA A 4 1.65 11.17 -17.89
N ALA A 5 0.91 10.34 -17.15
CA ALA A 5 -0.04 9.41 -17.78
C ALA A 5 -1.40 10.10 -17.89
N LEU A 6 -1.93 10.20 -19.12
CA LEU A 6 -3.36 10.44 -19.35
C LEU A 6 -4.13 9.24 -18.79
N SER A 7 -4.41 9.28 -17.51
CA SER A 7 -5.16 8.26 -16.80
C SER A 7 -6.61 8.29 -17.28
N SER A 8 -7.05 7.21 -17.93
CA SER A 8 -8.49 6.94 -18.01
C SER A 8 -8.91 6.59 -16.59
N ALA A 9 -9.40 7.55 -15.79
CA ALA A 9 -9.98 7.20 -14.50
C ALA A 9 -11.02 6.11 -14.76
N LYS A 10 -10.82 4.97 -14.09
CA LYS A 10 -11.46 3.68 -14.37
C LYS A 10 -12.98 3.73 -14.25
N ASN A 11 -13.65 4.27 -15.26
CA ASN A 11 -15.00 3.87 -15.56
C ASN A 11 -14.87 2.58 -16.35
N ASN A 12 -15.05 1.42 -15.71
CA ASN A 12 -15.00 0.12 -16.38
C ASN A 12 -16.24 -0.13 -17.25
N ARG A 13 -17.02 0.91 -17.57
CA ARG A 13 -18.34 0.77 -18.20
C ARG A 13 -18.21 0.25 -19.63
N GLY A 14 -17.27 0.78 -20.42
CA GLY A 14 -16.97 0.31 -21.77
C GLY A 14 -16.49 -1.13 -21.82
N TRP A 15 -15.63 -1.54 -20.88
CA TRP A 15 -15.23 -2.95 -20.76
C TRP A 15 -16.42 -3.87 -20.49
N ILE A 16 -17.35 -3.44 -19.63
CA ILE A 16 -18.58 -4.20 -19.35
C ILE A 16 -19.46 -4.26 -20.60
N VAL A 17 -19.71 -3.13 -21.28
CA VAL A 17 -20.54 -3.08 -22.50
C VAL A 17 -19.97 -4.01 -23.58
N ILE A 18 -18.66 -3.95 -23.84
CA ILE A 18 -18.02 -4.82 -24.83
C ILE A 18 -18.08 -6.28 -24.40
N SER A 19 -17.83 -6.60 -23.12
CA SER A 19 -17.93 -7.97 -22.63
C SER A 19 -19.35 -8.53 -22.79
N VAL A 20 -20.38 -7.73 -22.48
CA VAL A 20 -21.79 -8.11 -22.68
C VAL A 20 -22.09 -8.31 -24.17
N LEU A 21 -21.58 -7.46 -25.05
CA LEU A 21 -21.73 -7.62 -26.50
C LEU A 21 -21.08 -8.91 -27.01
N ILE A 22 -19.85 -9.23 -26.56
CA ILE A 22 -19.16 -10.47 -26.91
C ILE A 22 -19.98 -11.68 -26.45
N LEU A 23 -20.47 -11.66 -25.22
CA LEU A 23 -21.31 -12.74 -24.67
C LEU A 23 -22.61 -12.88 -25.48
N GLY A 24 -23.26 -11.77 -25.85
CA GLY A 24 -24.45 -11.78 -26.71
C GLY A 24 -24.18 -12.40 -28.09
N VAL A 25 -23.11 -11.99 -28.77
CA VAL A 25 -22.71 -12.57 -30.07
C VAL A 25 -22.36 -14.04 -29.94
N THR A 26 -21.67 -14.42 -28.86
CA THR A 26 -21.31 -15.82 -28.59
C THR A 26 -22.57 -16.67 -28.33
N ALA A 27 -23.55 -16.14 -27.60
CA ALA A 27 -24.82 -16.83 -27.33
C ALA A 27 -25.67 -17.00 -28.61
N VAL A 28 -25.76 -15.97 -29.46
CA VAL A 28 -26.44 -16.08 -30.76
C VAL A 28 -25.71 -17.11 -31.64
N SER A 29 -24.38 -17.05 -31.69
CA SER A 29 -23.56 -18.01 -32.44
C SER A 29 -23.71 -19.44 -31.90
N ALA A 30 -23.89 -19.62 -30.60
CA ALA A 30 -24.14 -20.91 -29.98
C ALA A 30 -25.50 -21.51 -30.40
N TYR A 31 -26.47 -20.65 -30.76
CA TYR A 31 -27.77 -21.07 -31.28
C TYR A 31 -27.74 -21.32 -32.80
N THR A 32 -27.07 -20.46 -33.58
CA THR A 32 -27.07 -20.54 -35.05
C THR A 32 -25.98 -21.44 -35.62
N THR A 33 -24.79 -21.45 -35.01
CA THR A 33 -23.60 -22.19 -35.47
C THR A 33 -22.80 -22.78 -34.29
N PRO A 34 -23.33 -23.81 -33.59
CA PRO A 34 -22.75 -24.29 -32.33
C PRO A 34 -21.28 -24.74 -32.43
N ALA A 35 -20.90 -25.35 -33.56
CA ALA A 35 -19.56 -25.88 -33.79
C ALA A 35 -18.45 -24.80 -33.80
N THR A 36 -18.79 -23.56 -34.17
CA THR A 36 -17.83 -22.44 -34.29
C THR A 36 -18.01 -21.37 -33.22
N ALA A 37 -19.09 -21.43 -32.43
CA ALA A 37 -19.44 -20.41 -31.45
C ALA A 37 -18.32 -20.10 -30.45
N GLY A 38 -17.64 -21.14 -29.94
CA GLY A 38 -16.52 -20.98 -29.01
C GLY A 38 -15.31 -20.26 -29.65
N LEU A 39 -15.03 -20.55 -30.92
CA LEU A 39 -13.95 -19.88 -31.67
C LEU A 39 -14.30 -18.41 -31.92
N ILE A 40 -15.53 -18.13 -32.35
CA ILE A 40 -16.02 -16.76 -32.58
C ILE A 40 -15.92 -15.93 -31.28
N GLY A 41 -16.43 -16.46 -30.18
CA GLY A 41 -16.33 -15.81 -28.87
C GLY A 41 -14.89 -15.58 -28.45
N GLY A 42 -14.03 -16.60 -28.54
CA GLY A 42 -12.60 -16.50 -28.20
C GLY A 42 -11.86 -15.44 -29.03
N CYS A 43 -12.07 -15.41 -30.34
CA CYS A 43 -11.48 -14.39 -31.22
C CYS A 43 -11.94 -12.98 -30.85
N LEU A 44 -13.23 -12.78 -30.55
CA LEU A 44 -13.76 -11.49 -30.12
C LEU A 44 -13.17 -11.04 -28.79
N TRP A 45 -12.97 -11.94 -27.82
CA TRP A 45 -12.25 -11.65 -26.58
C TRP A 45 -10.82 -11.17 -26.83
N VAL A 46 -10.09 -11.83 -27.72
CA VAL A 46 -8.72 -11.40 -28.06
C VAL A 46 -8.72 -10.03 -28.73
N ILE A 47 -9.56 -9.84 -29.74
CA ILE A 47 -9.59 -8.62 -30.58
C ILE A 47 -10.10 -7.41 -29.81
N LEU A 48 -11.16 -7.56 -29.01
CA LEU A 48 -11.87 -6.43 -28.38
C LEU A 48 -11.50 -6.23 -26.91
N ILE A 49 -10.90 -7.22 -26.25
CA ILE A 49 -10.50 -7.11 -24.84
C ILE A 49 -8.99 -7.16 -24.66
N VAL A 50 -8.33 -8.22 -25.12
CA VAL A 50 -6.89 -8.41 -24.88
C VAL A 50 -6.06 -7.38 -25.65
N THR A 51 -6.27 -7.25 -26.96
CA THR A 51 -5.52 -6.32 -27.82
C THR A 51 -5.66 -4.86 -27.37
N PRO A 52 -6.86 -4.33 -27.07
CA PRO A 52 -7.01 -2.96 -26.58
C PRO A 52 -6.36 -2.75 -25.21
N ASN A 53 -6.37 -3.74 -24.32
CA ASN A 53 -5.74 -3.63 -23.00
C ASN A 53 -4.20 -3.60 -23.10
N ILE A 54 -3.60 -4.43 -23.95
CA ILE A 54 -2.16 -4.40 -24.24
C ILE A 54 -1.80 -3.06 -24.90
N GLY A 55 -2.55 -2.68 -25.94
CA GLY A 55 -2.36 -1.40 -26.63
C GLY A 55 -2.46 -0.21 -25.68
N ASN A 56 -3.42 -0.23 -24.75
CA ASN A 56 -3.59 0.81 -23.74
C ASN A 56 -2.33 1.02 -22.90
N ARG A 57 -1.80 -0.08 -22.35
CA ARG A 57 -0.59 -0.03 -21.52
C ARG A 57 0.59 0.55 -22.30
N LYS A 58 0.65 0.27 -23.59
CA LYS A 58 1.69 0.83 -24.46
C LYS A 58 1.45 2.31 -24.74
N VAL A 59 0.22 2.75 -24.98
CA VAL A 59 -0.15 4.18 -25.09
C VAL A 59 0.22 4.92 -23.80
N ASP A 60 -0.12 4.37 -22.64
CA ASP A 60 0.24 4.95 -21.33
C ASP A 60 1.77 5.08 -21.18
N GLN A 61 2.51 4.03 -21.56
CA GLN A 61 3.97 4.03 -21.53
C GLN A 61 4.56 5.10 -22.45
N LEU A 62 4.08 5.18 -23.70
CA LEU A 62 4.53 6.18 -24.68
C LEU A 62 4.18 7.60 -24.22
N SER A 63 3.00 7.80 -23.63
CA SER A 63 2.57 9.09 -23.05
C SER A 63 3.47 9.49 -21.88
N ALA A 64 3.80 8.55 -20.99
CA ALA A 64 4.73 8.79 -19.89
C ALA A 64 6.15 9.15 -20.38
N GLN A 65 6.55 8.62 -21.54
CA GLN A 65 7.78 8.93 -22.26
C GLN A 65 7.68 10.20 -23.13
N GLN A 66 6.56 10.91 -23.13
CA GLN A 66 6.27 12.07 -24.01
C GLN A 66 6.44 11.78 -25.51
N SER A 67 6.33 10.51 -25.91
CA SER A 67 6.25 10.14 -27.32
C SER A 67 4.80 10.31 -27.78
N PHE A 68 4.24 11.52 -27.63
CA PHE A 68 2.81 11.78 -27.80
C PHE A 68 2.32 11.51 -29.23
N GLY A 69 3.14 11.74 -30.25
CA GLY A 69 2.81 11.38 -31.62
C GLY A 69 2.65 9.87 -31.84
N GLN A 70 3.58 9.07 -31.32
CA GLN A 70 3.47 7.61 -31.37
C GLN A 70 2.28 7.11 -30.54
N ALA A 71 2.09 7.69 -29.35
CA ALA A 71 0.96 7.39 -28.48
C ALA A 71 -0.37 7.71 -29.18
N SER A 72 -0.46 8.86 -29.87
CA SER A 72 -1.65 9.29 -30.61
C SER A 72 -1.96 8.33 -31.76
N LYS A 73 -0.96 7.95 -32.57
CA LYS A 73 -1.12 6.98 -33.67
C LYS A 73 -1.64 5.63 -33.15
N LEU A 74 -1.04 5.10 -32.09
CA LEU A 74 -1.49 3.85 -31.48
C LEU A 74 -2.88 3.99 -30.86
N ALA A 75 -3.15 5.07 -30.13
CA ALA A 75 -4.46 5.33 -29.54
C ALA A 75 -5.56 5.41 -30.61
N LYS A 76 -5.26 5.96 -31.79
CA LYS A 76 -6.20 6.03 -32.93
C LYS A 76 -6.58 4.63 -33.43
N PHE A 77 -5.64 3.69 -33.44
CA PHE A 77 -5.94 2.30 -33.79
C PHE A 77 -6.77 1.62 -32.69
N ILE A 78 -6.39 1.80 -31.41
CA ILE A 78 -7.09 1.16 -30.29
C ILE A 78 -8.51 1.71 -30.11
N SER A 79 -8.75 3.00 -30.39
CA SER A 79 -10.07 3.61 -30.25
C SER A 79 -11.12 3.06 -31.24
N LEU A 80 -10.68 2.42 -32.33
CA LEU A 80 -11.56 1.67 -33.24
C LEU A 80 -12.07 0.38 -32.60
N LEU A 81 -11.23 -0.29 -31.84
CA LEU A 81 -11.54 -1.56 -31.17
C LEU A 81 -12.31 -1.35 -29.86
N HIS A 82 -12.14 -0.21 -29.20
CA HIS A 82 -12.79 0.12 -27.93
C HIS A 82 -13.23 1.60 -27.91
N PRO A 83 -14.41 1.96 -28.45
CA PRO A 83 -14.80 3.37 -28.63
C PRO A 83 -15.45 4.05 -27.41
N VAL A 84 -15.74 3.30 -26.34
CA VAL A 84 -16.43 3.79 -25.12
C VAL A 84 -15.41 4.34 -24.11
N ASP A 85 -15.82 5.10 -23.08
CA ASP A 85 -14.97 5.60 -21.97
C ASP A 85 -13.88 6.62 -22.35
N GLY A 86 -14.17 7.57 -23.25
CA GLY A 86 -13.22 8.64 -23.61
C GLY A 86 -12.09 8.18 -24.55
N TRP A 87 -12.22 6.99 -25.12
CA TRP A 87 -11.22 6.46 -26.05
C TRP A 87 -11.22 7.14 -27.42
N ARG A 88 -12.34 7.71 -27.85
CA ARG A 88 -12.44 8.46 -29.12
C ARG A 88 -11.71 9.80 -29.10
N GLU A 89 -11.73 10.49 -27.96
CA GLU A 89 -11.08 11.80 -27.78
C GLU A 89 -9.57 11.67 -27.52
N ARG A 90 -9.13 10.53 -26.96
CA ARG A 90 -7.74 10.33 -26.53
C ARG A 90 -6.66 10.54 -27.61
N PRO A 91 -6.81 10.08 -28.86
CA PRO A 91 -5.82 10.33 -29.91
C PRO A 91 -5.64 11.81 -30.20
N GLU A 92 -6.75 12.56 -30.20
CA GLU A 92 -6.75 14.00 -30.46
C GLU A 92 -6.15 14.78 -29.29
N LEU A 93 -6.45 14.38 -28.05
CA LEU A 93 -5.80 14.95 -26.85
C LEU A 93 -4.29 14.70 -26.86
N LEU A 94 -3.84 13.50 -27.22
CA LEU A 94 -2.41 13.19 -27.34
C LEU A 94 -1.74 14.01 -28.45
N ARG A 95 -2.44 14.22 -29.57
CA ARG A 95 -1.94 15.08 -30.66
C ARG A 95 -1.81 16.54 -30.21
N ALA A 96 -2.75 17.05 -29.42
CA ALA A 96 -2.63 18.39 -28.84
C ALA A 96 -1.40 18.51 -27.95
N LEU A 97 -1.10 17.49 -27.13
CA LEU A 97 0.10 17.47 -26.30
C LEU A 97 1.40 17.39 -27.13
N GLU A 98 1.38 16.66 -28.26
CA GLU A 98 2.49 16.66 -29.23
C GLU A 98 2.72 18.06 -29.82
N LEU A 99 1.67 18.74 -30.26
CA LEU A 99 1.75 20.10 -30.80
C LEU A 99 2.31 21.07 -29.76
N ALA A 100 1.81 21.02 -28.53
CA ALA A 100 2.33 21.84 -27.43
C ALA A 100 3.81 21.56 -27.15
N GLN A 101 4.22 20.28 -27.17
CA GLN A 101 5.63 19.90 -26.97
C GLN A 101 6.55 20.46 -28.06
N ASN A 102 6.05 20.57 -29.29
CA ASN A 102 6.78 21.10 -30.44
C ASN A 102 6.72 22.64 -30.55
N GLY A 103 6.08 23.33 -29.59
CA GLY A 103 5.96 24.79 -29.58
C GLY A 103 4.73 25.36 -30.29
N ASN A 104 3.88 24.52 -30.89
CA ASN A 104 2.64 24.93 -31.57
C ASN A 104 1.48 25.10 -30.56
N VAL A 105 1.67 26.00 -29.59
CA VAL A 105 0.77 26.18 -28.43
C VAL A 105 -0.63 26.63 -28.82
N ALA A 106 -0.77 27.57 -29.76
CA ALA A 106 -2.08 28.08 -30.17
C ALA A 106 -2.98 26.99 -30.75
N GLU A 107 -2.42 26.12 -31.59
CA GLU A 107 -3.13 24.99 -32.20
C GLU A 107 -3.47 23.91 -31.15
N ALA A 108 -2.53 23.62 -30.24
CA ALA A 108 -2.76 22.70 -29.13
C ALA A 108 -3.89 23.19 -28.21
N SER A 109 -3.90 24.48 -27.85
CA SER A 109 -4.96 25.09 -27.04
C SER A 109 -6.30 25.01 -27.76
N ALA A 110 -6.38 25.35 -29.05
CA ALA A 110 -7.62 25.27 -29.82
C ALA A 110 -8.22 23.86 -29.82
N ILE A 111 -7.38 22.83 -29.89
CA ILE A 111 -7.84 21.44 -29.77
C ILE A 111 -8.39 21.17 -28.36
N LEU A 112 -7.63 21.52 -27.32
CA LEU A 112 -7.99 21.26 -25.93
C LEU A 112 -9.16 22.11 -25.42
N ASP A 113 -9.39 23.29 -25.99
CA ASP A 113 -10.50 24.19 -25.66
C ASP A 113 -11.85 23.55 -25.99
N ARG A 114 -11.92 22.73 -27.05
CA ARG A 114 -13.10 21.90 -27.35
C ARG A 114 -13.40 20.88 -26.26
N TYR A 115 -12.40 20.55 -25.45
CA TYR A 115 -12.48 19.61 -24.34
C TYR A 115 -12.39 20.29 -22.96
N LYS A 116 -12.32 21.63 -22.87
CA LYS A 116 -12.31 22.35 -21.57
C LYS A 116 -13.59 22.12 -20.76
N SER A 117 -14.71 21.94 -21.44
CA SER A 117 -15.99 21.54 -20.83
C SER A 117 -16.15 20.03 -20.65
N ALA A 118 -15.22 19.22 -21.19
CA ALA A 118 -15.36 17.78 -21.16
C ALA A 118 -15.25 17.27 -19.73
N GLN A 119 -16.37 16.72 -19.23
CA GLN A 119 -16.44 16.08 -17.92
C GLN A 119 -15.66 14.75 -17.86
N THR A 120 -14.86 14.41 -18.86
CA THR A 120 -14.11 13.17 -18.90
C THR A 120 -12.79 13.30 -18.11
N PRO A 121 -12.37 12.24 -17.41
CA PRO A 121 -11.07 12.23 -16.74
C PRO A 121 -9.89 12.47 -17.69
N THR A 122 -9.94 11.89 -18.89
CA THR A 122 -8.88 11.99 -19.88
C THR A 122 -8.71 13.41 -20.42
N GLY A 123 -9.81 14.13 -20.69
CA GLY A 123 -9.76 15.54 -21.07
C GLY A 123 -9.13 16.41 -19.98
N ARG A 124 -9.54 16.21 -18.71
CA ARG A 124 -8.95 16.93 -17.57
C ARG A 124 -7.46 16.70 -17.41
N SER A 125 -7.00 15.44 -17.53
CA SER A 125 -5.56 15.14 -17.47
C SER A 125 -4.79 15.78 -18.62
N ALA A 126 -5.37 15.87 -19.81
CA ALA A 126 -4.72 16.51 -20.96
C ALA A 126 -4.56 18.02 -20.75
N ILE A 127 -5.60 18.71 -20.31
CA ILE A 127 -5.55 20.15 -19.97
C ILE A 127 -4.51 20.39 -18.87
N ALA A 128 -4.53 19.59 -17.81
CA ALA A 128 -3.56 19.71 -16.73
C ALA A 128 -2.12 19.43 -17.20
N THR A 129 -1.94 18.55 -18.17
CA THR A 129 -0.61 18.27 -18.76
C THR A 129 -0.14 19.42 -19.65
N LEU A 130 -1.04 20.08 -20.38
CA LEU A 130 -0.71 21.27 -21.17
C LEU A 130 -0.14 22.37 -20.28
N TYR A 131 -0.86 22.75 -19.22
CA TYR A 131 -0.39 23.76 -18.27
C TYR A 131 0.97 23.38 -17.63
N GLN A 132 1.20 22.09 -17.38
CA GLN A 132 2.49 21.60 -16.88
C GLN A 132 3.63 21.75 -17.91
N ILE A 133 3.38 21.44 -19.18
CA ILE A 133 4.38 21.58 -20.26
C ILE A 133 4.75 23.06 -20.43
N GLU A 134 3.76 23.94 -20.34
CA GLU A 134 3.92 25.40 -20.46
C GLU A 134 4.43 26.06 -19.16
N SER A 135 4.57 25.31 -18.07
CA SER A 135 4.93 25.84 -16.75
C SER A 135 3.99 26.94 -16.23
N ARG A 136 2.72 26.89 -16.63
CA ARG A 136 1.64 27.82 -16.25
C ARG A 136 0.87 27.27 -15.05
N TRP A 137 1.50 27.28 -13.89
CA TRP A 137 0.96 26.63 -12.69
C TRP A 137 -0.18 27.42 -12.05
N GLU A 138 -0.13 28.75 -12.14
CA GLU A 138 -1.16 29.68 -11.68
C GLU A 138 -2.47 29.45 -12.44
N ASP A 139 -2.39 29.34 -13.77
CA ASP A 139 -3.55 29.06 -14.61
C ASP A 139 -4.15 27.68 -14.34
N LEU A 140 -3.32 26.69 -14.02
CA LEU A 140 -3.78 25.36 -13.62
C LEU A 140 -4.54 25.41 -12.29
N VAL A 141 -4.06 26.20 -11.31
CA VAL A 141 -4.75 26.40 -10.03
C VAL A 141 -6.13 27.05 -10.26
N LEU A 142 -6.19 28.13 -11.03
CA LEU A 142 -7.44 28.82 -11.38
C LEU A 142 -8.39 27.90 -12.13
N TRP A 143 -7.91 27.20 -13.16
CA TRP A 143 -8.73 26.28 -13.93
C TRP A 143 -9.35 25.19 -13.07
N VAL A 144 -8.59 24.59 -12.13
CA VAL A 144 -9.14 23.60 -11.20
C VAL A 144 -10.22 24.22 -10.30
N GLN A 145 -10.01 25.42 -9.79
CA GLN A 145 -10.95 26.11 -8.88
C GLN A 145 -12.25 26.49 -9.59
N ASP A 146 -12.17 26.99 -10.81
CA ASP A 146 -13.31 27.50 -11.57
C ASP A 146 -14.13 26.39 -12.25
N ASN A 147 -13.49 25.29 -12.64
CA ASN A 147 -14.11 24.28 -13.50
C ASN A 147 -14.42 22.95 -12.79
N LEU A 148 -13.77 22.64 -11.66
CA LEU A 148 -13.90 21.33 -11.02
C LEU A 148 -14.66 21.38 -9.69
N SER A 149 -15.78 20.68 -9.65
CA SER A 149 -16.54 20.49 -8.41
C SER A 149 -15.77 19.67 -7.37
N SER A 150 -16.13 19.85 -6.09
CA SER A 150 -15.63 19.01 -5.00
C SER A 150 -16.02 17.52 -5.13
N ALA A 151 -17.05 17.20 -5.91
CA ALA A 151 -17.42 15.81 -6.21
C ALA A 151 -16.48 15.19 -7.26
N THR A 152 -16.04 15.98 -8.24
CA THR A 152 -15.08 15.58 -9.27
C THR A 152 -13.71 15.30 -8.65
N LEU A 153 -13.19 16.23 -7.86
CA LEU A 153 -11.89 16.08 -7.16
C LEU A 153 -11.85 14.89 -6.19
N ARG A 154 -13.00 14.48 -5.64
CA ARG A 154 -13.11 13.27 -4.80
C ARG A 154 -12.94 11.97 -5.57
N LYS A 155 -13.19 11.97 -6.89
CA LYS A 155 -13.17 10.77 -7.74
C LYS A 155 -11.94 10.71 -8.64
N ASP A 156 -11.39 11.87 -8.98
CA ASP A 156 -10.28 12.02 -9.92
C ASP A 156 -8.99 12.32 -9.14
N PHE A 157 -8.22 11.25 -8.87
CA PHE A 157 -7.02 11.37 -8.06
C PHE A 157 -5.88 12.05 -8.82
N ASP A 158 -5.73 11.74 -10.10
CA ASP A 158 -4.58 12.22 -10.89
C ASP A 158 -4.63 13.74 -11.03
N ILE A 159 -5.83 14.29 -11.20
CA ILE A 159 -6.01 15.75 -11.17
C ILE A 159 -5.77 16.33 -9.77
N LEU A 160 -6.22 15.66 -8.71
CA LEU A 160 -6.01 16.13 -7.33
C LEU A 160 -4.52 16.17 -6.95
N ASN A 161 -3.76 15.15 -7.36
CA ASN A 161 -2.32 15.10 -7.15
C ASN A 161 -1.58 16.18 -7.95
N THR A 162 -2.04 16.43 -9.17
CA THR A 162 -1.53 17.51 -10.02
C THR A 162 -1.87 18.89 -9.45
N TYR A 163 -3.05 19.04 -8.86
CA TYR A 163 -3.47 20.27 -8.20
C TYR A 163 -2.64 20.57 -6.94
N LEU A 164 -2.36 19.56 -6.11
CA LEU A 164 -1.42 19.71 -4.97
C LEU A 164 -0.05 20.19 -5.44
N ARG A 165 0.48 19.59 -6.51
CA ARG A 165 1.74 20.04 -7.08
C ARG A 165 1.66 21.48 -7.56
N ALA A 166 0.60 21.86 -8.27
CA ALA A 166 0.42 23.22 -8.78
C ALA A 166 0.43 24.25 -7.63
N LEU A 167 -0.30 23.98 -6.54
CA LEU A 167 -0.29 24.84 -5.35
C LEU A 167 1.12 24.99 -4.74
N GLY A 168 1.92 23.92 -4.73
CA GLY A 168 3.32 23.98 -4.30
C GLY A 168 4.20 24.81 -5.25
N GLU A 169 4.05 24.62 -6.56
CA GLU A 169 4.81 25.36 -7.59
C GLU A 169 4.46 26.86 -7.62
N THR A 170 3.28 27.27 -7.13
CA THR A 170 2.87 28.68 -6.98
C THR A 170 3.11 29.24 -5.57
N GLY A 171 3.73 28.47 -4.67
CA GLY A 171 4.00 28.91 -3.29
C GLY A 171 2.78 28.95 -2.36
N ASN A 172 1.60 28.48 -2.79
CA ASN A 172 0.40 28.43 -1.95
C ASN A 172 0.40 27.18 -1.03
N LEU A 173 1.38 27.13 -0.13
CA LEU A 173 1.61 25.97 0.75
C LEU A 173 0.46 25.74 1.74
N ASN A 174 -0.13 26.82 2.27
CA ASN A 174 -1.29 26.72 3.15
C ASN A 174 -2.50 26.13 2.41
N GLY A 175 -2.78 26.61 1.19
CA GLY A 175 -3.82 26.05 0.34
C GLY A 175 -3.58 24.57 0.02
N MET A 176 -2.33 24.19 -0.28
CA MET A 176 -1.94 22.80 -0.52
C MET A 176 -2.30 21.89 0.66
N LEU A 177 -1.94 22.29 1.88
CA LEU A 177 -2.22 21.52 3.10
C LEU A 177 -3.72 21.47 3.45
N LEU A 178 -4.45 22.56 3.23
CA LEU A 178 -5.91 22.59 3.38
C LEU A 178 -6.62 21.68 2.37
N ILE A 179 -6.13 21.60 1.13
CA ILE A 179 -6.64 20.67 0.11
C ILE A 179 -6.36 19.23 0.51
N TRP A 180 -5.16 18.92 1.02
CA TRP A 180 -4.88 17.61 1.58
C TRP A 180 -5.87 17.25 2.69
N GLU A 181 -6.05 18.13 3.69
CA GLU A 181 -6.97 17.88 4.81
C GLU A 181 -8.42 17.67 4.33
N ARG A 182 -8.89 18.49 3.37
CA ARG A 182 -10.24 18.37 2.80
C ARG A 182 -10.47 17.02 2.11
N TYR A 183 -9.47 16.50 1.41
CA TYR A 183 -9.58 15.27 0.61
C TYR A 183 -8.80 14.09 1.19
N GLU A 184 -8.41 14.15 2.45
CA GLU A 184 -7.59 13.13 3.14
C GLU A 184 -8.19 11.72 3.01
N ARG A 185 -9.52 11.59 3.18
CA ARG A 185 -10.23 10.32 2.99
C ARG A 185 -10.11 9.77 1.56
N THR A 186 -10.00 10.64 0.56
CA THR A 186 -9.77 10.23 -0.83
C THR A 186 -8.35 9.66 -0.97
N PHE A 187 -7.34 10.34 -0.43
CA PHE A 187 -5.96 9.85 -0.40
C PHE A 187 -5.83 8.50 0.31
N GLU A 188 -6.55 8.31 1.43
CA GLU A 188 -6.53 7.06 2.19
C GLU A 188 -7.11 5.86 1.42
N LYS A 189 -8.12 6.07 0.56
CA LYS A 189 -8.76 5.00 -0.23
C LYS A 189 -7.86 4.44 -1.33
N ILE A 190 -6.75 5.10 -1.62
CA ILE A 190 -5.82 4.68 -2.66
C ILE A 190 -5.06 3.45 -2.18
N LEU A 191 -5.40 2.30 -2.76
CA LEU A 191 -4.71 1.04 -2.51
C LEU A 191 -3.26 1.05 -3.05
N ASN A 192 -2.98 1.84 -4.08
CA ASN A 192 -1.63 1.99 -4.63
C ASN A 192 -0.79 2.94 -3.76
N ILE A 193 0.07 2.36 -2.94
CA ILE A 193 0.94 3.09 -2.02
C ILE A 193 1.87 4.09 -2.72
N ARG A 194 2.32 3.79 -3.95
CA ARG A 194 3.19 4.69 -4.72
C ARG A 194 2.46 5.98 -5.10
N THR A 195 1.23 5.83 -5.57
CA THR A 195 0.36 6.92 -5.98
C THR A 195 0.03 7.85 -4.80
N ARG A 196 -0.29 7.29 -3.63
CA ARG A 196 -0.50 8.07 -2.40
C ARG A 196 0.78 8.77 -1.94
N ASN A 197 1.90 8.07 -1.95
CA ASN A 197 3.17 8.63 -1.50
C ASN A 197 3.76 9.66 -2.46
N LEU A 198 3.33 9.67 -3.72
CA LEU A 198 3.65 10.74 -4.65
C LEU A 198 3.02 12.09 -4.22
N ALA A 199 1.78 12.09 -3.76
CA ALA A 199 1.16 13.29 -3.21
C ALA A 199 1.88 13.79 -1.95
N ARG A 200 2.30 12.86 -1.08
CA ARG A 200 3.12 13.17 0.10
C ARG A 200 4.49 13.72 -0.29
N LEU A 201 5.12 13.19 -1.34
CA LEU A 201 6.40 13.70 -1.86
C LEU A 201 6.27 15.18 -2.21
N PHE A 202 5.20 15.58 -2.93
CA PHE A 202 4.99 16.99 -3.27
C PHE A 202 4.82 17.83 -2.01
N ILE A 203 3.96 17.42 -1.08
CA ILE A 203 3.73 18.16 0.17
C ILE A 203 5.04 18.34 0.95
N PHE A 204 5.77 17.26 1.20
CA PHE A 204 7.01 17.33 1.98
C PHE A 204 8.10 18.12 1.26
N ALA A 205 8.23 17.97 -0.06
CA ALA A 205 9.24 18.72 -0.81
C ALA A 205 8.95 20.22 -0.83
N PHE A 206 7.71 20.65 -1.08
CA PHE A 206 7.38 22.08 -1.07
C PHE A 206 7.30 22.67 0.35
N CYS A 207 7.14 21.85 1.38
CA CYS A 207 7.14 22.30 2.77
C CYS A 207 8.51 22.17 3.48
N GLY A 208 9.59 21.82 2.77
CA GLY A 208 10.93 21.77 3.36
C GLY A 208 11.25 20.53 4.22
N GLU A 209 10.43 19.48 4.16
CA GLU A 209 10.56 18.27 4.98
C GLU A 209 11.55 17.26 4.36
N THR A 210 12.84 17.63 4.36
CA THR A 210 13.92 16.92 3.64
C THR A 210 14.11 15.46 4.09
N GLU A 211 13.89 15.18 5.38
CA GLU A 211 14.02 13.82 5.92
C GLU A 211 12.90 12.91 5.39
N GLN A 212 11.67 13.41 5.34
CA GLN A 212 10.48 12.70 4.88
C GLN A 212 10.57 12.44 3.38
N VAL A 213 11.05 13.42 2.60
CA VAL A 213 11.37 13.25 1.17
C VAL A 213 12.40 12.13 0.98
N THR A 214 13.49 12.13 1.75
CA THR A 214 14.52 11.09 1.70
C THR A 214 13.95 9.69 2.03
N LYS A 215 13.14 9.58 3.08
CA LYS A 215 12.44 8.33 3.47
C LYS A 215 11.53 7.81 2.35
N LEU A 216 10.80 8.70 1.67
CA LEU A 216 9.93 8.32 0.55
C LEU A 216 10.71 7.83 -0.66
N LEU A 217 11.75 8.57 -1.07
CA LEU A 217 12.59 8.28 -2.24
C LEU A 217 13.45 7.05 -2.06
N SER A 218 13.91 6.73 -0.85
CA SER A 218 14.63 5.49 -0.54
C SER A 218 13.70 4.30 -0.24
N GLY A 219 12.45 4.57 0.13
CA GLY A 219 11.44 3.58 0.47
C GLY A 219 10.48 3.32 -0.68
N SER A 220 9.25 3.79 -0.56
CA SER A 220 8.17 3.45 -1.50
C SER A 220 8.37 3.95 -2.94
N LEU A 221 9.25 4.94 -3.13
CA LEU A 221 9.52 5.60 -4.41
C LEU A 221 10.92 5.30 -4.96
N PHE A 222 11.56 4.22 -4.50
CA PHE A 222 12.94 3.82 -4.85
C PHE A 222 13.20 3.65 -6.36
N ASN A 223 12.16 3.31 -7.12
CA ASN A 223 12.24 3.05 -8.56
C ASN A 223 12.41 4.30 -9.44
N TYR A 224 12.34 5.51 -8.88
CA TYR A 224 12.64 6.71 -9.66
C TYR A 224 14.14 6.80 -9.97
N SER A 225 14.46 7.41 -11.11
CA SER A 225 15.84 7.68 -11.50
C SER A 225 16.51 8.61 -10.48
N ASP A 226 17.83 8.52 -10.37
CA ASP A 226 18.59 9.33 -9.43
C ASP A 226 18.44 10.82 -9.74
N THR A 227 18.31 11.20 -11.01
CA THR A 227 18.02 12.56 -11.42
C THR A 227 16.69 13.09 -10.86
N ILE A 228 15.62 12.27 -10.87
CA ILE A 228 14.34 12.65 -10.27
C ILE A 228 14.46 12.74 -8.74
N LYS A 229 15.20 11.82 -8.11
CA LYS A 229 15.41 11.84 -6.66
C LYS A 229 16.14 13.12 -6.23
N ILE A 230 17.22 13.47 -6.93
CA ILE A 230 18.00 14.69 -6.68
C ILE A 230 17.11 15.92 -6.87
N PHE A 231 16.32 16.00 -7.95
CA PHE A 231 15.42 17.14 -8.19
C PHE A 231 14.45 17.40 -7.04
N TRP A 232 13.80 16.36 -6.52
CA TRP A 232 12.83 16.51 -5.42
C TRP A 232 13.50 16.72 -4.06
N LEU A 233 14.69 16.16 -3.85
CA LEU A 233 15.48 16.45 -2.65
C LEU A 233 15.96 17.90 -2.65
N ALA A 234 16.48 18.40 -3.77
CA ALA A 234 16.89 19.80 -3.94
C ALA A 234 15.71 20.77 -3.80
N THR A 235 14.53 20.38 -4.27
CA THR A 235 13.29 21.14 -4.01
C THR A 235 13.02 21.27 -2.52
N ALA A 236 13.19 20.18 -1.76
CA ALA A 236 12.98 20.15 -0.32
C ALA A 236 14.05 20.96 0.42
N ASP A 237 15.32 20.83 0.05
CA ASP A 237 16.40 21.61 0.64
C ASP A 237 16.21 23.11 0.37
N GLN A 238 15.79 23.50 -0.83
CA GLN A 238 15.48 24.89 -1.17
C GLN A 238 14.31 25.43 -0.33
N ALA A 239 13.20 24.68 -0.24
CA ALA A 239 12.06 25.06 0.60
C ALA A 239 12.39 25.12 2.11
N ALA A 240 13.46 24.45 2.54
CA ALA A 240 13.98 24.47 3.90
C ALA A 240 15.01 25.59 4.16
N GLY A 241 15.21 26.52 3.21
CA GLY A 241 16.18 27.62 3.33
C GLY A 241 17.63 27.22 3.07
N LYS A 242 17.90 26.02 2.55
CA LYS A 242 19.26 25.53 2.24
C LYS A 242 19.64 25.81 0.79
N ASP A 243 19.54 27.07 0.37
CA ASP A 243 19.66 27.47 -1.04
C ASP A 243 20.96 27.06 -1.71
N ILE A 244 22.09 27.14 -1.00
CA ILE A 244 23.41 26.79 -1.55
C ILE A 244 23.44 25.29 -1.91
N ILE A 245 23.03 24.43 -0.97
CA ILE A 245 23.00 22.97 -1.15
C ILE A 245 22.04 22.60 -2.29
N ALA A 246 20.84 23.19 -2.28
CA ALA A 246 19.86 22.93 -3.32
C ALA A 246 20.35 23.36 -4.71
N ARG A 247 21.01 24.52 -4.80
CA ARG A 247 21.58 25.03 -6.06
C ARG A 247 22.65 24.11 -6.61
N GLU A 248 23.58 23.63 -5.78
CA GLU A 248 24.59 22.65 -6.19
C GLU A 248 23.96 21.36 -6.70
N GLN A 249 22.95 20.84 -6.00
CA GLN A 249 22.21 19.65 -6.42
C GLN A 249 21.49 19.87 -7.76
N PHE A 250 20.84 21.02 -7.97
CA PHE A 250 20.20 21.34 -9.26
C PHE A 250 21.20 21.42 -10.40
N LEU A 251 22.35 22.07 -10.19
CA LEU A 251 23.42 22.14 -11.19
C LEU A 251 24.00 20.77 -11.52
N SER A 252 24.10 19.86 -10.55
CA SER A 252 24.59 18.49 -10.79
C SER A 252 23.71 17.67 -11.77
N ILE A 253 22.47 18.11 -12.00
CA ILE A 253 21.51 17.45 -12.89
C ILE A 253 21.05 18.34 -14.04
N SER A 254 21.67 19.50 -14.27
CA SER A 254 21.27 20.44 -15.34
C SER A 254 21.48 19.86 -16.73
N ASP A 255 22.48 18.98 -16.89
CA ASP A 255 22.91 18.44 -18.18
C ASP A 255 22.31 17.05 -18.48
N THR A 256 21.22 16.72 -17.78
CA THR A 256 20.48 15.48 -18.02
C THR A 256 19.84 15.44 -19.41
N SER A 257 19.78 14.26 -19.99
CA SER A 257 19.09 14.03 -21.28
C SER A 257 17.57 14.13 -21.18
N ASP A 258 16.99 14.11 -19.97
CA ASP A 258 15.55 14.34 -19.78
C ASP A 258 15.24 15.85 -19.82
N LEU A 259 14.82 16.32 -21.00
CA LEU A 259 14.41 17.70 -21.25
C LEU A 259 13.39 18.25 -20.23
N ARG A 260 12.56 17.38 -19.62
CA ARG A 260 11.61 17.83 -18.58
C ARG A 260 12.36 18.21 -17.31
N ILE A 261 13.36 17.42 -16.91
CA ILE A 261 14.14 17.71 -15.70
C ILE A 261 14.93 18.97 -15.95
N GLN A 262 15.58 19.07 -17.12
CA GLN A 262 16.35 20.24 -17.50
C GLN A 262 15.51 21.53 -17.44
N LYS A 263 14.31 21.55 -18.04
CA LYS A 263 13.40 22.71 -17.95
C LYS A 263 12.95 23.00 -16.52
N ALA A 264 12.64 21.97 -15.73
CA ALA A 264 12.23 22.13 -14.34
C ALA A 264 13.36 22.68 -13.45
N VAL A 265 14.60 22.21 -13.66
CA VAL A 265 15.82 22.69 -13.02
C VAL A 265 16.07 24.15 -13.38
N ALA A 266 16.05 24.48 -14.68
CA ALA A 266 16.23 25.85 -15.15
C ALA A 266 15.21 26.81 -14.49
N ARG A 267 13.92 26.42 -14.47
CA ARG A 267 12.87 27.19 -13.80
C ARG A 267 13.15 27.35 -12.31
N ARG A 268 13.64 26.30 -11.63
CA ARG A 268 13.87 26.34 -10.19
C ARG A 268 15.08 27.17 -9.78
N LEU A 269 16.08 27.26 -10.66
CA LEU A 269 17.22 28.15 -10.53
C LEU A 269 16.82 29.62 -10.78
N SER A 270 15.92 29.89 -11.74
CA SER A 270 15.45 31.25 -12.05
C SER A 270 14.35 31.75 -11.11
N ASN A 271 13.50 30.84 -10.62
CA ASN A 271 12.38 31.12 -9.73
C ASN A 271 12.36 30.07 -8.60
N PRO A 272 13.13 30.32 -7.53
CA PRO A 272 13.16 29.46 -6.35
C PRO A 272 11.78 29.21 -5.74
N VAL A 273 11.58 28.04 -5.12
CA VAL A 273 10.39 27.86 -4.28
C VAL A 273 10.48 28.75 -3.05
N VAL A 274 9.31 29.13 -2.52
CA VAL A 274 9.24 29.93 -1.30
C VAL A 274 9.74 29.12 -0.11
N GLU A 275 10.51 29.75 0.77
CA GLU A 275 10.95 29.14 2.03
C GLU A 275 9.72 28.85 2.91
N ALA A 276 9.51 27.57 3.23
CA ALA A 276 8.25 27.10 3.80
C ALA A 276 7.95 27.72 5.17
N GLU A 277 8.98 27.91 5.99
CA GLU A 277 8.84 28.47 7.34
C GLU A 277 8.29 29.91 7.33
N THR A 278 8.54 30.66 6.25
CA THR A 278 8.08 32.05 6.10
C THR A 278 6.59 32.16 5.75
N VAL A 279 5.97 31.10 5.23
CA VAL A 279 4.59 31.10 4.71
C VAL A 279 3.65 30.23 5.55
N LEU A 280 4.16 29.13 6.12
CA LEU A 280 3.32 28.14 6.80
C LEU A 280 2.70 28.70 8.09
N THR A 281 1.36 28.71 8.13
CA THR A 281 0.60 29.00 9.35
C THR A 281 0.71 27.86 10.36
N GLU A 282 0.45 28.14 11.64
CA GLU A 282 0.41 27.12 12.69
C GLU A 282 -0.56 25.97 12.39
N ARG A 283 -1.73 26.28 11.82
CA ARG A 283 -2.69 25.26 11.37
C ARG A 283 -2.09 24.36 10.30
N SER A 284 -1.39 24.93 9.33
CA SER A 284 -0.72 24.18 8.26
C SER A 284 0.42 23.31 8.80
N LYS A 285 1.23 23.81 9.74
CA LYS A 285 2.26 23.02 10.42
C LYS A 285 1.66 21.82 11.17
N GLN A 286 0.51 21.99 11.81
CA GLN A 286 -0.22 20.87 12.44
C GLN A 286 -0.69 19.82 11.42
N ILE A 287 -1.21 20.25 10.26
CA ILE A 287 -1.60 19.33 9.18
C ILE A 287 -0.36 18.58 8.67
N LEU A 288 0.74 19.29 8.39
CA LEU A 288 1.99 18.70 7.91
C LEU A 288 2.56 17.65 8.89
N SER A 289 2.59 17.98 10.18
CA SER A 289 3.00 17.06 11.25
C SER A 289 2.10 15.82 11.32
N ARG A 290 0.77 15.97 11.12
CA ARG A 290 -0.16 14.84 11.02
C ARG A 290 0.18 13.93 9.84
N ILE A 291 0.44 14.49 8.65
CA ILE A 291 0.82 13.73 7.45
C ILE A 291 2.11 12.95 7.68
N SER A 292 3.12 13.60 8.28
CA SER A 292 4.40 12.97 8.65
C SER A 292 4.20 11.80 9.61
N THR A 293 3.45 12.04 10.70
CA THR A 293 3.14 11.01 11.70
C THR A 293 2.38 9.82 11.10
N GLU A 294 1.43 10.08 10.21
CA GLU A 294 0.69 9.03 9.50
C GLU A 294 1.57 8.22 8.55
N MET A 295 2.44 8.86 7.78
CA MET A 295 3.39 8.18 6.91
C MET A 295 4.30 7.23 7.71
N GLU A 296 4.83 7.70 8.83
CA GLU A 296 5.65 6.86 9.70
C GLU A 296 4.86 5.74 10.37
N SER A 297 3.59 5.98 10.68
CA SER A 297 2.66 4.95 11.18
C SER A 297 2.47 3.85 10.14
N GLU A 298 2.17 4.21 8.89
CA GLU A 298 2.03 3.26 7.78
C GLU A 298 3.30 2.47 7.53
N ALA A 299 4.46 3.11 7.61
CA ALA A 299 5.76 2.46 7.49
C ALA A 299 5.93 1.31 8.48
N ARG A 300 5.56 1.57 9.75
CA ARG A 300 5.65 0.60 10.84
C ARG A 300 4.69 -0.57 10.65
N TYR A 301 3.47 -0.32 10.17
CA TYR A 301 2.46 -1.39 10.03
C TYR A 301 2.54 -2.17 8.72
N ASN A 302 3.00 -1.57 7.63
CA ASN A 302 3.11 -2.24 6.33
C ASN A 302 4.52 -2.80 6.06
N GLY A 303 5.46 -2.64 7.02
CA GLY A 303 6.82 -3.18 6.95
C GLY A 303 7.70 -2.59 5.84
N ARG A 304 7.32 -1.47 5.21
CA ARG A 304 8.00 -0.89 4.05
C ARG A 304 7.92 0.64 3.98
N VAL A 305 8.64 1.35 4.87
CA VAL A 305 9.34 2.59 4.50
C VAL A 305 10.73 2.54 5.16
N GLY A 306 11.75 2.91 4.39
CA GLY A 306 13.14 2.49 4.60
C GLY A 306 13.85 3.18 5.76
N VAL A 307 14.61 2.37 6.50
CA VAL A 307 16.09 2.39 6.60
C VAL A 307 16.47 0.90 6.79
N LYS A 308 17.24 0.29 5.86
CA LYS A 308 17.60 -1.16 5.74
C LYS A 308 16.58 -2.15 6.35
N PRO A 309 15.85 -2.97 5.56
CA PRO A 309 14.87 -3.92 6.12
C PRO A 309 15.56 -4.81 7.15
N ARG A 310 15.25 -4.61 8.44
CA ARG A 310 15.61 -5.59 9.46
C ARG A 310 14.99 -6.90 9.00
N LYS A 311 15.78 -7.97 8.91
CA LYS A 311 15.24 -9.29 8.61
C LYS A 311 14.63 -9.83 9.91
N PRO A 312 13.41 -10.40 9.88
CA PRO A 312 12.77 -10.97 11.06
C PRO A 312 13.36 -12.36 11.31
N LEU A 313 14.59 -12.36 11.84
CA LEU A 313 15.43 -13.55 11.96
C LEU A 313 14.81 -14.59 12.88
N ALA A 314 14.23 -14.18 14.02
CA ALA A 314 13.57 -15.13 14.91
C ALA A 314 12.31 -15.71 14.29
N THR A 315 11.50 -14.90 13.61
CA THR A 315 10.30 -15.40 12.92
C THR A 315 10.67 -16.50 11.92
N TYR A 316 11.68 -16.27 11.08
CA TYR A 316 12.11 -17.27 10.10
C TYR A 316 12.77 -18.50 10.74
N PHE A 317 13.55 -18.30 11.80
CA PHE A 317 14.14 -19.40 12.55
C PHE A 317 13.07 -20.31 13.17
N ILE A 318 12.06 -19.73 13.82
CA ILE A 318 10.97 -20.50 14.43
C ILE A 318 10.13 -21.19 13.35
N ILE A 319 9.85 -20.55 12.22
CA ILE A 319 9.20 -21.22 11.08
C ILE A 319 10.03 -22.43 10.62
N GLY A 320 11.33 -22.26 10.40
CA GLY A 320 12.22 -23.34 10.01
C GLY A 320 12.25 -24.49 11.03
N LEU A 321 12.24 -24.17 12.32
CA LEU A 321 12.19 -25.16 13.39
C LEU A 321 10.87 -25.96 13.39
N ASN A 322 9.73 -25.31 13.21
CA ASN A 322 8.43 -25.99 13.09
C ASN A 322 8.38 -26.91 11.87
N LEU A 323 8.91 -26.48 10.72
CA LEU A 323 9.00 -27.31 9.52
C LEU A 323 9.89 -28.53 9.74
N LEU A 324 11.01 -28.36 10.45
CA LEU A 324 11.91 -29.45 10.81
C LEU A 324 11.21 -30.48 11.72
N VAL A 325 10.55 -30.01 12.79
CA VAL A 325 9.81 -30.86 13.73
C VAL A 325 8.67 -31.60 13.03
N PHE A 326 7.91 -30.93 12.16
CA PHE A 326 6.88 -31.58 11.36
C PHE A 326 7.44 -32.66 10.42
N GLY A 327 8.62 -32.43 9.85
CA GLY A 327 9.33 -33.46 9.07
C GLY A 327 9.66 -34.70 9.91
N LEU A 328 10.01 -34.53 11.19
CA LEU A 328 10.22 -35.63 12.13
C LEU A 328 8.91 -36.35 12.48
N GLU A 329 7.81 -35.63 12.69
CA GLU A 329 6.49 -36.24 12.91
C GLU A 329 6.09 -37.16 11.75
N VAL A 330 6.22 -36.67 10.51
CA VAL A 330 5.92 -37.44 9.30
C VAL A 330 6.80 -38.68 9.21
N LYS A 331 8.10 -38.55 9.51
CA LYS A 331 9.06 -39.66 9.43
C LYS A 331 8.84 -40.75 10.48
N LEU A 332 8.48 -40.38 11.70
CA LEU A 332 8.45 -41.31 12.85
C LEU A 332 7.12 -42.06 13.02
N GLY A 333 6.03 -41.58 12.42
CA GLY A 333 4.74 -42.26 12.53
C GLY A 333 3.56 -41.55 11.87
N GLY A 334 3.80 -40.41 11.20
CA GLY A 334 2.78 -39.58 10.60
C GLY A 334 2.32 -38.45 11.53
N SER A 335 2.04 -37.27 10.95
CA SER A 335 1.62 -36.08 11.70
C SER A 335 0.14 -36.07 12.12
N THR A 336 -0.64 -37.09 11.76
CA THR A 336 -2.02 -37.29 12.23
C THR A 336 -2.15 -38.47 13.19
N ASN A 337 -1.04 -39.12 13.55
CA ASN A 337 -1.03 -40.22 14.51
C ASN A 337 -0.91 -39.66 15.93
N LEU A 338 -1.95 -39.83 16.74
CA LEU A 338 -2.00 -39.29 18.11
C LEU A 338 -0.98 -39.95 19.05
N GLU A 339 -0.69 -41.23 18.88
CA GLU A 339 0.33 -41.93 19.68
C GLU A 339 1.73 -41.41 19.35
N ASN A 340 2.02 -41.20 18.06
CA ASN A 340 3.27 -40.57 17.63
C ASN A 340 3.43 -39.17 18.24
N LEU A 341 2.38 -38.33 18.13
CA LEU A 341 2.38 -36.99 18.72
C LEU A 341 2.51 -37.02 20.25
N TYR A 342 1.88 -37.99 20.92
CA TYR A 342 2.03 -38.21 22.36
C TYR A 342 3.50 -38.46 22.73
N ASN A 343 4.16 -39.39 22.03
CA ASN A 343 5.56 -39.75 22.26
C ASN A 343 6.52 -38.60 21.94
N LEU A 344 6.18 -37.77 20.96
CA LEU A 344 6.96 -36.59 20.57
C LEU A 344 6.79 -35.38 21.50
N GLY A 345 5.85 -35.44 22.46
CA GLY A 345 5.69 -34.40 23.47
C GLY A 345 4.44 -33.55 23.36
N ALA A 346 3.37 -34.06 22.77
CA ALA A 346 2.07 -33.40 22.82
C ALA A 346 1.67 -33.07 24.27
N LEU A 347 0.94 -31.97 24.43
CA LEU A 347 0.47 -31.55 25.73
C LEU A 347 -0.62 -32.52 26.20
N VAL A 348 -0.34 -33.18 27.32
CA VAL A 348 -1.32 -34.00 28.04
C VAL A 348 -1.35 -33.52 29.49
N PRO A 349 -2.44 -32.88 29.95
CA PRO A 349 -2.49 -32.20 31.25
C PRO A 349 -2.07 -33.07 32.44
N LYS A 350 -2.48 -34.34 32.47
CA LYS A 350 -2.09 -35.30 33.52
C LYS A 350 -0.58 -35.57 33.56
N GLU A 351 0.07 -35.67 32.41
CA GLU A 351 1.51 -35.96 32.34
C GLU A 351 2.34 -34.72 32.73
N VAL A 352 1.83 -33.52 32.41
CA VAL A 352 2.44 -32.26 32.87
C VAL A 352 2.43 -32.17 34.39
N VAL A 353 1.31 -32.52 35.04
CA VAL A 353 1.22 -32.55 36.52
C VAL A 353 2.09 -33.66 37.10
N ALA A 354 2.27 -34.78 36.39
CA ALA A 354 3.14 -35.89 36.78
C ALA A 354 4.65 -35.59 36.63
N GLY A 355 5.02 -34.41 36.13
CA GLY A 355 6.42 -33.96 36.07
C GLY A 355 6.96 -33.75 34.65
N GLU A 356 6.19 -34.04 33.61
CA GLU A 356 6.62 -33.88 32.21
C GLU A 356 6.45 -32.44 31.71
N TRP A 357 6.96 -31.45 32.43
CA TRP A 357 6.80 -30.02 32.14
C TRP A 357 7.39 -29.60 30.78
N TRP A 358 8.34 -30.37 30.25
CA TRP A 358 8.93 -30.16 28.93
C TRP A 358 7.87 -30.22 27.81
N ARG A 359 6.74 -30.91 28.03
CA ARG A 359 5.58 -30.92 27.10
C ARG A 359 4.97 -29.54 26.88
N LEU A 360 5.08 -28.62 27.85
CA LEU A 360 4.62 -27.23 27.69
C LEU A 360 5.37 -26.50 26.57
N PHE A 361 6.62 -26.91 26.31
CA PHE A 361 7.45 -26.35 25.25
C PHE A 361 7.37 -27.18 23.96
N ALA A 362 7.52 -28.50 24.08
CA ALA A 362 7.53 -29.39 22.93
C ALA A 362 6.23 -29.32 22.11
N ALA A 363 5.08 -29.33 22.79
CA ALA A 363 3.77 -29.27 22.15
C ALA A 363 3.57 -28.03 21.26
N ALA A 364 4.25 -26.91 21.55
CA ALA A 364 4.16 -25.69 20.76
C ALA A 364 4.82 -25.80 19.38
N PHE A 365 5.63 -26.84 19.14
CA PHE A 365 6.27 -27.11 17.84
C PHE A 365 5.63 -28.26 17.08
N LEU A 366 4.77 -29.04 17.72
CA LEU A 366 4.09 -30.17 17.10
C LEU A 366 2.83 -29.75 16.34
N HIS A 367 2.46 -30.42 15.24
CA HIS A 367 1.28 -30.07 14.45
C HIS A 367 0.47 -31.28 13.96
N TYR A 368 -0.83 -31.28 14.27
CA TYR A 368 -1.75 -32.28 13.73
C TYR A 368 -2.07 -32.03 12.24
N GLY A 369 -1.30 -32.66 11.34
CA GLY A 369 -1.51 -32.62 9.90
C GLY A 369 -1.05 -31.33 9.19
N PHE A 370 -0.97 -31.40 7.86
CA PHE A 370 -0.36 -30.35 7.03
C PHE A 370 -1.12 -29.02 7.07
N LEU A 371 -2.46 -29.04 7.03
CA LEU A 371 -3.26 -27.82 7.05
C LEU A 371 -3.05 -27.02 8.34
N HIS A 372 -2.96 -27.72 9.47
CA HIS A 372 -2.71 -27.10 10.77
C HIS A 372 -1.34 -26.43 10.81
N LEU A 373 -0.28 -27.08 10.30
CA LEU A 373 1.03 -26.46 10.14
C LEU A 373 0.98 -25.23 9.22
N ALA A 374 0.36 -25.35 8.04
CA ALA A 374 0.32 -24.29 7.05
C ALA A 374 -0.34 -23.01 7.60
N LEU A 375 -1.47 -23.15 8.31
CA LEU A 375 -2.16 -22.02 8.93
C LEU A 375 -1.33 -21.37 10.05
N ASN A 376 -0.63 -22.17 10.87
CA ASN A 376 0.27 -21.64 11.90
C ASN A 376 1.46 -20.91 11.30
N MET A 377 2.09 -21.47 10.26
CA MET A 377 3.23 -20.83 9.60
C MET A 377 2.82 -19.55 8.89
N LEU A 378 1.61 -19.50 8.31
CA LEU A 378 1.03 -18.27 7.77
C LEU A 378 0.82 -17.22 8.88
N GLY A 379 0.20 -17.61 10.00
CA GLY A 379 0.00 -16.71 11.14
C GLY A 379 1.31 -16.18 11.71
N LEU A 380 2.30 -17.06 11.90
CA LEU A 380 3.63 -16.71 12.37
C LEU A 380 4.37 -15.81 11.37
N TYR A 381 4.28 -16.07 10.07
CA TYR A 381 4.86 -15.21 9.05
C TYR A 381 4.20 -13.83 8.98
N LEU A 382 2.88 -13.74 9.15
CA LEU A 382 2.17 -12.46 9.11
C LEU A 382 2.42 -11.65 10.38
N PHE A 383 2.10 -12.20 11.55
CA PHE A 383 2.17 -11.47 12.82
C PHE A 383 3.56 -11.46 13.43
N GLY A 384 4.34 -12.52 13.25
CA GLY A 384 5.68 -12.61 13.81
C GLY A 384 6.59 -11.51 13.30
N ARG A 385 6.58 -11.26 11.99
CA ARG A 385 7.36 -10.17 11.38
C ARG A 385 6.94 -8.80 11.90
N LEU A 386 5.63 -8.54 11.99
CA LEU A 386 5.11 -7.26 12.46
C LEU A 386 5.53 -6.96 13.91
N VAL A 387 5.45 -7.98 14.77
CA VAL A 387 5.82 -7.85 16.18
C VAL A 387 7.34 -7.77 16.34
N GLU A 388 8.12 -8.60 15.63
CA GLU A 388 9.59 -8.58 15.67
C GLU A 388 10.16 -7.25 15.17
N PHE A 389 9.60 -6.66 14.11
CA PHE A 389 10.00 -5.33 13.65
C PHE A 389 9.66 -4.23 14.66
N SER A 390 8.55 -4.39 15.38
CA SER A 390 8.05 -3.38 16.33
C SER A 390 8.74 -3.41 17.69
N MET A 391 9.25 -4.57 18.10
CA MET A 391 9.80 -4.80 19.44
C MET A 391 11.29 -5.18 19.44
N GLY A 392 11.80 -5.70 18.34
CA GLY A 392 13.14 -6.27 18.22
C GLY A 392 13.23 -7.72 18.67
N LEU A 393 14.32 -8.38 18.26
CA LEU A 393 14.59 -9.81 18.45
C LEU A 393 14.40 -10.33 19.90
N PRO A 394 15.05 -9.78 20.95
CA PRO A 394 15.00 -10.39 22.28
C PRO A 394 13.60 -10.34 22.90
N ARG A 395 12.86 -9.25 22.64
CA ARG A 395 11.49 -9.09 23.14
C ARG A 395 10.51 -9.99 22.41
N PHE A 396 10.71 -10.17 21.10
CA PHE A 396 9.93 -11.11 20.30
C PHE A 396 10.09 -12.55 20.81
N ILE A 397 11.33 -13.00 21.07
CA ILE A 397 11.60 -14.33 21.61
C ILE A 397 10.91 -14.52 22.97
N LEU A 398 11.10 -13.57 23.90
CA LEU A 398 10.46 -13.62 25.21
C LEU A 398 8.93 -13.69 25.09
N LEU A 399 8.33 -12.83 24.27
CA LEU A 399 6.90 -12.82 24.01
C LEU A 399 6.39 -14.16 23.44
N TYR A 400 7.09 -14.72 22.44
CA TYR A 400 6.69 -15.97 21.80
C TYR A 400 6.66 -17.12 22.81
N PHE A 401 7.74 -17.31 23.57
CA PHE A 401 7.83 -18.41 24.53
C PHE A 401 6.95 -18.21 25.76
N THR A 402 6.77 -16.98 26.25
CA THR A 402 5.82 -16.72 27.34
C THR A 402 4.37 -16.97 26.89
N SER A 403 4.03 -16.65 25.65
CA SER A 403 2.72 -16.99 25.09
C SER A 403 2.54 -18.50 24.94
N ALA A 404 3.59 -19.22 24.52
CA ALA A 404 3.59 -20.67 24.42
C ALA A 404 3.29 -21.32 25.78
N ILE A 405 4.11 -21.01 26.79
CA ILE A 405 3.99 -21.57 28.15
C ILE A 405 2.67 -21.15 28.77
N GLY A 406 2.31 -19.87 28.70
CA GLY A 406 1.08 -19.35 29.30
C GLY A 406 -0.17 -19.99 28.72
N SER A 407 -0.20 -20.21 27.40
CA SER A 407 -1.29 -20.91 26.74
C SER A 407 -1.39 -22.37 27.19
N MET A 408 -0.28 -23.11 27.19
CA MET A 408 -0.26 -24.52 27.57
C MET A 408 -0.54 -24.76 29.05
N LEU A 409 -0.10 -23.85 29.93
CA LEU A 409 -0.45 -23.86 31.36
C LEU A 409 -1.94 -23.60 31.58
N ALA A 410 -2.53 -22.64 30.87
CA ALA A 410 -3.95 -22.34 30.96
C ALA A 410 -4.80 -23.53 30.49
N VAL A 411 -4.42 -24.19 29.38
CA VAL A 411 -5.08 -25.42 28.91
C VAL A 411 -4.99 -26.52 29.97
N THR A 412 -3.79 -26.74 30.52
CA THR A 412 -3.56 -27.74 31.57
C THR A 412 -4.46 -27.47 32.79
N PHE A 413 -4.44 -26.25 33.32
CA PHE A 413 -5.21 -25.87 34.49
C PHE A 413 -6.72 -25.99 34.26
N MET A 414 -7.22 -25.49 33.12
CA MET A 414 -8.66 -25.54 32.81
C MET A 414 -9.16 -26.95 32.55
N SER A 415 -8.34 -27.82 31.94
CA SER A 415 -8.66 -29.24 31.77
C SER A 415 -8.75 -29.96 33.12
N LEU A 416 -7.79 -29.76 34.02
CA LEU A 416 -7.81 -30.35 35.37
C LEU A 416 -9.01 -29.91 36.22
N LYS A 417 -9.53 -28.70 35.97
CA LYS A 417 -10.74 -28.18 36.63
C LYS A 417 -12.04 -28.61 35.96
N GLY A 418 -11.98 -29.38 34.88
CA GLY A 418 -13.16 -29.82 34.12
C GLY A 418 -13.82 -28.72 33.28
N TYR A 419 -13.21 -27.54 33.17
CA TYR A 419 -13.71 -26.42 32.36
C TYR A 419 -13.29 -26.49 30.89
N SER A 420 -12.37 -27.38 30.55
CA SER A 420 -11.91 -27.64 29.19
C SER A 420 -11.94 -29.13 28.90
N GLN A 421 -12.47 -29.52 27.75
CA GLN A 421 -12.42 -30.92 27.27
C GLN A 421 -11.11 -31.24 26.53
N THR A 422 -10.19 -30.27 26.44
CA THR A 422 -8.89 -30.46 25.79
C THR A 422 -7.98 -31.34 26.63
N ASN A 423 -7.98 -32.65 26.35
CA ASN A 423 -7.11 -33.63 27.01
C ASN A 423 -5.79 -33.88 26.25
N PHE A 424 -5.69 -33.32 25.04
CA PHE A 424 -4.56 -33.47 24.13
C PHE A 424 -4.42 -32.17 23.31
N ALA A 425 -3.24 -31.57 23.28
CA ALA A 425 -3.00 -30.37 22.46
C ALA A 425 -1.62 -30.35 21.82
N VAL A 426 -1.58 -29.85 20.59
CA VAL A 426 -0.37 -29.57 19.81
C VAL A 426 -0.60 -28.28 19.05
N GLY A 427 0.47 -27.57 18.69
CA GLY A 427 0.42 -26.47 17.74
C GLY A 427 1.02 -25.18 18.27
N ALA A 428 1.60 -24.41 17.35
CA ALA A 428 2.09 -23.07 17.63
C ALA A 428 0.96 -22.02 17.80
N SER A 429 -0.31 -22.42 17.72
CA SER A 429 -1.44 -21.51 17.56
C SER A 429 -1.67 -20.62 18.79
N GLY A 430 -1.42 -21.13 20.00
CA GLY A 430 -1.38 -20.31 21.22
C GLY A 430 -0.31 -19.21 21.16
N CYS A 431 0.87 -19.52 20.59
CA CYS A 431 1.93 -18.54 20.37
C CYS A 431 1.52 -17.50 19.32
N VAL A 432 0.93 -17.95 18.21
CA VAL A 432 0.42 -17.06 17.15
C VAL A 432 -0.66 -16.13 17.69
N MET A 433 -1.58 -16.63 18.50
CA MET A 433 -2.59 -15.80 19.17
C MET A 433 -1.96 -14.83 20.17
N GLY A 434 -0.87 -15.21 20.84
CA GLY A 434 -0.06 -14.28 21.62
C GLY A 434 0.57 -13.17 20.78
N LEU A 435 1.06 -13.47 19.58
CA LEU A 435 1.54 -12.45 18.64
C LEU A 435 0.42 -11.51 18.19
N VAL A 436 -0.79 -12.04 17.94
CA VAL A 436 -2.00 -11.25 17.63
C VAL A 436 -2.34 -10.33 18.81
N GLY A 437 -2.34 -10.84 20.03
CA GLY A 437 -2.56 -10.06 21.25
C GLY A 437 -1.52 -8.96 21.44
N ALA A 438 -0.24 -9.28 21.28
CA ALA A 438 0.84 -8.30 21.37
C ALA A 438 0.74 -7.22 20.28
N PHE A 439 0.36 -7.60 19.07
CA PHE A 439 0.13 -6.66 17.99
C PHE A 439 -1.06 -5.74 18.30
N ALA A 440 -2.15 -6.26 18.86
CA ALA A 440 -3.25 -5.44 19.35
C ALA A 440 -2.81 -4.45 20.45
N ALA A 441 -1.95 -4.88 21.39
CA ALA A 441 -1.36 -4.00 22.40
C ALA A 441 -0.49 -2.88 21.77
N ILE A 442 0.33 -3.20 20.77
CA ILE A 442 1.13 -2.22 20.02
C ILE A 442 0.22 -1.20 19.33
N LEU A 443 -0.81 -1.67 18.62
CA LEU A 443 -1.78 -0.83 17.93
C LEU A 443 -2.54 0.09 18.89
N LEU A 444 -2.94 -0.43 20.05
CA LEU A 444 -3.61 0.34 21.09
C LEU A 444 -2.73 1.47 21.62
N LEU A 445 -1.47 1.16 21.98
CA LEU A 445 -0.52 2.14 22.51
C LEU A 445 -0.16 3.21 21.46
N ASP A 446 0.04 2.81 20.21
CA ASP A 446 0.30 3.75 19.12
C ASP A 446 -0.90 4.65 18.83
N TRP A 447 -2.12 4.11 18.86
CA TRP A 447 -3.34 4.90 18.70
C TRP A 447 -3.51 5.90 19.86
N GLN A 448 -3.30 5.48 21.11
CA GLN A 448 -3.37 6.37 22.27
C GLN A 448 -2.37 7.54 22.19
N ARG A 449 -1.16 7.29 21.70
CA ARG A 449 -0.09 8.29 21.62
C ARG A 449 -0.22 9.21 20.41
N LYS A 450 -0.36 8.62 19.23
CA LYS A 450 -0.26 9.35 17.96
C LYS A 450 -1.62 9.75 17.41
N LYS A 451 -2.71 9.15 17.91
CA LYS A 451 -4.09 9.35 17.44
C LYS A 451 -4.25 9.24 15.92
N THR A 452 -3.37 8.46 15.25
CA THR A 452 -3.42 8.29 13.79
C THR A 452 -4.61 7.42 13.38
N ARG A 453 -5.24 7.77 12.26
CA ARG A 453 -6.37 7.02 11.72
C ARG A 453 -5.99 5.63 11.26
N ILE A 454 -4.78 5.46 10.73
CA ILE A 454 -4.26 4.14 10.35
C ILE A 454 -4.19 3.23 11.57
N ALA A 455 -3.63 3.70 12.70
CA ALA A 455 -3.60 2.90 13.93
C ALA A 455 -5.03 2.53 14.38
N ALA A 456 -5.98 3.46 14.32
CA ALA A 456 -7.39 3.18 14.65
C ALA A 456 -8.05 2.16 13.69
N ARG A 457 -7.74 2.22 12.39
CA ARG A 457 -8.23 1.26 11.38
C ARG A 457 -7.61 -0.12 11.59
N SER A 458 -6.30 -0.19 11.77
CA SER A 458 -5.58 -1.43 12.07
C SER A 458 -6.07 -2.06 13.37
N LEU A 459 -6.34 -1.24 14.40
CA LEU A 459 -6.90 -1.71 15.67
C LEU A 459 -8.31 -2.30 15.48
N ARG A 460 -9.17 -1.64 14.71
CA ARG A 460 -10.48 -2.23 14.34
C ARG A 460 -10.31 -3.54 13.59
N GLY A 461 -9.39 -3.60 12.62
CA GLY A 461 -9.10 -4.80 11.85
C GLY A 461 -8.64 -5.98 12.72
N ILE A 462 -7.72 -5.75 13.66
CA ILE A 462 -7.25 -6.81 14.56
C ILE A 462 -8.35 -7.24 15.53
N VAL A 463 -9.17 -6.32 16.04
CA VAL A 463 -10.33 -6.66 16.89
C VAL A 463 -11.34 -7.51 16.11
N THR A 464 -11.64 -7.15 14.86
CA THR A 464 -12.50 -7.98 14.00
C THR A 464 -11.92 -9.37 13.79
N LEU A 465 -10.61 -9.49 13.53
CA LEU A 465 -9.95 -10.79 13.39
C LEU A 465 -10.06 -11.61 14.67
N ILE A 466 -9.86 -11.01 15.84
CA ILE A 466 -9.99 -11.68 17.14
C ILE A 466 -11.43 -12.19 17.34
N ILE A 467 -12.43 -11.38 17.03
CA ILE A 467 -13.85 -11.78 17.12
C ILE A 467 -14.13 -12.98 16.20
N LEU A 468 -13.66 -12.92 14.95
CA LEU A 468 -13.81 -14.02 14.00
C LEU A 468 -13.10 -15.30 14.48
N GLN A 469 -11.89 -15.16 15.05
CA GLN A 469 -11.16 -16.28 15.62
C GLN A 469 -11.91 -16.91 16.80
N VAL A 470 -12.44 -16.12 17.72
CA VAL A 470 -13.23 -16.62 18.85
C VAL A 470 -14.47 -17.37 18.38
N ILE A 471 -15.19 -16.86 17.37
CA ILE A 471 -16.34 -17.56 16.77
C ILE A 471 -15.88 -18.89 16.16
N PHE A 472 -14.76 -18.90 15.44
CA PHE A 472 -14.21 -20.11 14.83
C PHE A 472 -13.82 -21.16 15.88
N ASP A 473 -13.18 -20.74 16.97
CA ASP A 473 -12.77 -21.60 18.08
C ASP A 473 -13.98 -22.23 18.79
N LEU A 474 -15.07 -21.50 18.96
CA LEU A 474 -16.29 -21.98 19.61
C LEU A 474 -17.13 -22.90 18.70
N THR A 475 -16.99 -22.79 17.38
CA THR A 475 -17.81 -23.52 16.40
C THR A 475 -17.10 -24.71 15.76
N THR A 476 -15.79 -24.83 15.93
CA THR A 476 -14.99 -25.91 15.32
C THR A 476 -14.54 -26.90 16.40
N PRO A 477 -15.10 -28.12 16.41
CA PRO A 477 -14.63 -29.18 17.30
C PRO A 477 -13.13 -29.43 17.10
N GLN A 478 -12.42 -29.80 18.17
CA GLN A 478 -10.95 -30.03 18.21
C GLN A 478 -10.06 -28.78 18.26
N ILE A 479 -10.62 -27.56 18.22
CA ILE A 479 -9.84 -26.33 18.41
C ILE A 479 -9.86 -25.90 19.87
N SER A 480 -8.68 -25.60 20.42
CA SER A 480 -8.54 -25.21 21.82
C SER A 480 -8.88 -23.73 22.01
N PHE A 481 -10.16 -23.42 22.27
CA PHE A 481 -10.61 -22.08 22.66
C PHE A 481 -9.80 -21.51 23.83
N VAL A 482 -9.56 -22.33 24.86
CA VAL A 482 -8.75 -21.94 26.02
C VAL A 482 -7.33 -21.61 25.60
N GLY A 483 -6.70 -22.43 24.75
CA GLY A 483 -5.34 -22.22 24.28
C GLY A 483 -5.19 -20.91 23.51
N HIS A 484 -6.10 -20.64 22.56
CA HIS A 484 -6.08 -19.41 21.78
C HIS A 484 -6.36 -18.17 22.61
N THR A 485 -7.39 -18.21 23.46
CA THR A 485 -7.80 -17.06 24.28
C THR A 485 -6.73 -16.71 25.33
N SER A 486 -6.18 -17.71 26.01
CA SER A 486 -5.10 -17.48 26.98
C SER A 486 -3.82 -17.00 26.31
N GLY A 487 -3.45 -17.56 25.16
CA GLY A 487 -2.32 -17.08 24.35
C GLY A 487 -2.49 -15.60 23.99
N LEU A 488 -3.67 -15.22 23.50
CA LEU A 488 -4.01 -13.83 23.18
C LEU A 488 -3.90 -12.90 24.39
N ILE A 489 -4.45 -13.28 25.54
CA ILE A 489 -4.41 -12.48 26.77
C ILE A 489 -2.96 -12.30 27.23
N VAL A 490 -2.19 -13.39 27.32
CA VAL A 490 -0.78 -13.36 27.74
C VAL A 490 0.02 -12.48 26.79
N GLY A 491 -0.12 -12.67 25.48
CA GLY A 491 0.58 -11.87 24.49
C GLY A 491 0.21 -10.39 24.54
N PHE A 492 -1.06 -10.05 24.78
CA PHE A 492 -1.50 -8.67 24.95
C PHE A 492 -0.87 -8.03 26.19
N LEU A 493 -0.90 -8.70 27.34
CA LEU A 493 -0.33 -8.18 28.60
C LEU A 493 1.19 -8.03 28.52
N VAL A 494 1.90 -9.06 28.05
CA VAL A 494 3.35 -9.01 27.84
C VAL A 494 3.69 -7.94 26.80
N GLY A 495 2.88 -7.81 25.74
CA GLY A 495 2.98 -6.76 24.73
C GLY A 495 2.92 -5.35 25.32
N LEU A 496 1.97 -5.09 26.21
CA LEU A 496 1.83 -3.81 26.92
C LEU A 496 3.07 -3.51 27.78
N LEU A 497 3.56 -4.50 28.53
CA LEU A 497 4.71 -4.35 29.42
C LEU A 497 6.01 -4.09 28.64
N LEU A 498 6.29 -4.90 27.62
CA LEU A 498 7.52 -4.79 26.83
C LEU A 498 7.56 -3.52 25.97
N LYS A 499 6.41 -2.98 25.54
CA LYS A 499 6.37 -1.74 24.77
C LYS A 499 6.49 -0.49 25.65
N ARG A 500 5.92 -0.50 26.86
CA ARG A 500 6.00 0.63 27.82
C ARG A 500 7.42 0.84 28.35
N SER A 501 8.13 -0.23 28.69
CA SER A 501 9.51 -0.17 29.21
C SER A 501 10.53 0.38 28.21
N TRP A 502 10.20 0.40 26.92
CA TRP A 502 11.05 0.98 25.88
C TRP A 502 10.88 2.50 25.73
N THR A 503 9.68 3.02 25.97
CA THR A 503 9.41 4.47 25.81
C THR A 503 9.72 5.31 27.04
N GLY A 504 10.06 4.68 28.17
CA GLY A 504 10.54 5.37 29.37
C GLY A 504 12.06 5.59 29.41
N ARG A 505 12.78 5.24 28.32
CA ARG A 505 14.22 5.50 28.15
C ARG A 505 14.46 6.38 26.92
N HIS A 506 13.87 7.56 26.90
CA HIS A 506 14.27 8.66 26.01
C HIS A 506 13.98 9.98 26.71
#